data_AF-A0A937T0P1-F1
#
_entry.id   AF-A0A937T0P1-F1
#
_cell.length_a   1.000
_cell.length_b   1.000
_cell.length_c   1.000
_cell.angle_alpha   90.00
_cell.angle_beta   90.00
_cell.angle_gamma   90.00
#
_symmetry.space_group_name_H-M   'P 1'
#
loop_
_entity.id
_entity.type
_entity.pdbx_description
1 polymer ?
#
loop_
_entity_poly.entity_id
_entity_poly.type
_entity_poly.pdbx_seq_one_letter_code
_entity_poly.pdbx_strand_id
1 'polypeptide(L)'
;MNDMRHIKLFRQTVVLFVASVCAVGHVASSAETEVVVAVRTDRPEAIYRCGERAPFRISVAEKGEPIADGEVSVSLTLDGGRPIENKTLPLTAAPVTIAGTLTDPGFLRCTVSYRKNGKRYVGYGGAGFDPERIEPTAVMPDDFDAFWEAGRAKLAALPLDLQLTPLPKYSDDSQQSLKFSIANIDNTRCHGFLSVPTGRKPPFPAYVTVPGAGPGPSSPGARSWAAKGVLGLVVSVHAYDCGQPVAKIKECYAKLNERGIYSHHGAPDREKYYFRRAYLGIDRAVTYLASRPDFDGKHLVVSGSSQGGGSALILAGLNPHVTAAAANVPALCDHAGHLAERSPGWPGIVRGDTEEVKAELLKMSAYFDAVNFARKIDCPTIVSVGFIDRTCCPSSVYSAYNVITAPKRLFTDPLAGHTWNVGEFRSFLDKWLPGQLGLTDPVPPTGEEE
;
A
#
# COMPACT_ATOMS: atom_id res chain seq x y z
N MET A 1 50.29 33.34 -11.30
CA MET A 1 49.59 33.11 -12.58
C MET A 1 48.98 31.73 -12.52
N ASN A 2 47.64 31.70 -12.51
CA ASN A 2 46.67 30.67 -12.89
C ASN A 2 47.04 29.17 -12.73
N ASP A 3 46.19 28.28 -12.24
CA ASP A 3 44.73 28.37 -12.21
C ASP A 3 44.14 27.47 -11.13
N MET A 4 43.09 28.00 -10.51
CA MET A 4 42.31 27.44 -9.43
C MET A 4 40.87 27.61 -9.90
N ARG A 5 40.16 26.50 -10.16
CA ARG A 5 38.68 26.33 -10.17
C ARG A 5 38.29 25.21 -11.14
N HIS A 6 37.62 24.18 -10.62
CA HIS A 6 36.23 23.87 -10.95
C HIS A 6 35.79 22.59 -10.22
N ILE A 7 35.52 22.72 -8.93
CA ILE A 7 34.62 21.80 -8.22
C ILE A 7 33.21 22.23 -8.61
N LYS A 8 32.54 21.45 -9.47
CA LYS A 8 31.11 21.62 -9.75
C LYS A 8 30.32 21.12 -8.54
N LEU A 9 29.73 22.07 -7.83
CA LEU A 9 28.76 21.88 -6.76
C LEU A 9 27.55 21.08 -7.30
N PHE A 10 27.41 19.84 -6.84
CA PHE A 10 26.22 19.02 -7.06
C PHE A 10 25.04 19.65 -6.31
N ARG A 11 24.04 20.16 -7.04
CA ARG A 11 22.71 20.44 -6.48
C ARG A 11 21.82 19.23 -6.75
N GLN A 12 21.83 18.26 -5.84
CA GLN A 12 20.76 17.27 -5.77
C GLN A 12 19.53 17.96 -5.17
N THR A 13 18.48 18.11 -5.98
CA THR A 13 17.16 18.47 -5.46
C THR A 13 16.62 17.27 -4.69
N VAL A 14 16.91 17.23 -3.38
CA VAL A 14 16.24 16.32 -2.44
C VAL A 14 14.77 16.74 -2.37
N VAL A 15 13.90 15.99 -3.04
CA VAL A 15 12.45 16.08 -2.80
C VAL A 15 12.19 15.43 -1.45
N LEU A 16 12.13 16.25 -0.40
CA LEU A 16 11.66 15.84 0.91
C LEU A 16 10.19 15.40 0.79
N PHE A 17 9.95 14.09 0.82
CA PHE A 17 8.62 13.55 1.05
C PHE A 17 8.29 13.76 2.53
N VAL A 18 7.44 14.73 2.83
CA VAL A 18 6.87 14.89 4.17
C VAL A 18 5.93 13.71 4.41
N ALA A 19 6.37 12.75 5.21
CA ALA A 19 5.51 11.71 5.76
C ALA A 19 4.53 12.36 6.74
N SER A 20 3.26 12.49 6.35
CA SER A 20 2.20 12.92 7.26
C SER A 20 2.03 11.89 8.38
N VAL A 21 2.52 12.24 9.56
CA VAL A 21 2.25 11.54 10.82
C VAL A 21 0.79 11.82 11.19
N CYS A 22 -0.10 10.84 11.01
CA CYS A 22 -1.45 10.90 11.57
C CYS A 22 -1.37 10.67 13.09
N ALA A 23 -1.23 11.75 13.85
CA ALA A 23 -1.52 11.74 15.28
C ALA A 23 -3.03 11.96 15.47
N VAL A 24 -3.69 11.05 16.17
CA VAL A 24 -5.09 11.18 16.57
C VAL A 24 -5.18 12.31 17.60
N GLY A 25 -5.66 13.47 17.16
CA GLY A 25 -6.10 14.56 18.03
C GLY A 25 -7.48 15.01 17.55
N HIS A 26 -8.45 15.09 18.46
CA HIS A 26 -9.70 15.80 18.19
C HIS A 26 -9.36 17.26 17.92
N VAL A 27 -9.34 17.65 16.64
CA VAL A 27 -9.23 19.05 16.24
C VAL A 27 -10.64 19.58 16.08
N ALA A 28 -11.02 20.52 16.94
CA ALA A 28 -12.18 21.36 16.72
C ALA A 28 -12.05 22.02 15.34
N SER A 29 -13.03 21.79 14.47
CA SER A 29 -13.05 22.27 13.09
C SER A 29 -13.09 23.80 13.05
N SER A 30 -11.94 24.44 12.84
CA SER A 30 -11.88 25.81 12.35
C SER A 30 -12.15 25.79 10.84
N ALA A 31 -13.39 26.04 10.44
CA ALA A 31 -13.75 26.24 9.04
C ALA A 31 -13.12 27.55 8.52
N GLU A 32 -11.89 27.49 8.02
CA GLU A 32 -11.23 28.61 7.35
C GLU A 32 -10.86 28.26 5.90
N THR A 33 -11.44 29.00 4.95
CA THR A 33 -10.82 29.37 3.65
C THR A 33 -10.31 28.26 2.73
N GLU A 34 -11.16 27.35 2.25
CA GLU A 34 -10.72 26.41 1.22
C GLU A 34 -11.33 26.75 -0.15
N VAL A 35 -10.48 27.21 -1.06
CA VAL A 35 -10.77 27.14 -2.50
C VAL A 35 -10.65 25.66 -2.88
N VAL A 36 -11.74 25.09 -3.41
CA VAL A 36 -11.83 23.70 -3.84
C VAL A 36 -11.84 23.65 -5.36
N VAL A 37 -10.98 22.81 -5.93
CA VAL A 37 -10.99 22.48 -7.36
C VAL A 37 -11.61 21.09 -7.50
N ALA A 38 -12.87 21.02 -7.93
CA ALA A 38 -13.58 19.77 -8.13
C ALA A 38 -13.43 19.29 -9.58
N VAL A 39 -13.10 18.01 -9.74
CA VAL A 39 -12.96 17.36 -11.05
C VAL A 39 -13.73 16.05 -10.99
N ARG A 40 -14.76 15.92 -11.83
CA ARG A 40 -15.63 14.72 -11.83
C ARG A 40 -15.95 14.29 -13.24
N THR A 41 -16.09 12.99 -13.43
CA THR A 41 -16.66 12.42 -14.65
C THR A 41 -18.17 12.63 -14.71
N ASP A 42 -18.78 12.37 -15.87
CA ASP A 42 -20.24 12.35 -16.03
C ASP A 42 -20.89 11.08 -15.43
N ARG A 43 -20.13 9.98 -15.32
CA ARG A 43 -20.55 8.73 -14.68
C ARG A 43 -20.09 8.68 -13.21
N PRO A 44 -20.95 8.34 -12.24
CA PRO A 44 -20.57 8.20 -10.83
C PRO A 44 -19.46 7.18 -10.59
N GLU A 45 -19.47 6.06 -11.33
CA GLU A 45 -18.49 4.97 -11.22
C GLU A 45 -17.18 5.30 -11.96
N ALA A 46 -17.20 6.32 -12.83
CA ALA A 46 -16.07 6.73 -13.67
C ALA A 46 -15.44 5.59 -14.50
N ILE A 47 -16.25 4.59 -14.89
CA ILE A 47 -15.85 3.48 -15.75
C ILE A 47 -16.37 3.66 -17.18
N TYR A 48 -15.49 3.38 -18.14
CA TYR A 48 -15.71 3.51 -19.57
C TYR A 48 -15.16 2.28 -20.29
N ARG A 49 -15.65 2.05 -21.50
CA ARG A 49 -15.02 1.11 -22.45
C ARG A 49 -13.89 1.79 -23.19
N CYS A 50 -12.85 1.04 -23.56
CA CYS A 50 -11.82 1.56 -24.44
C CYS A 50 -12.44 2.12 -25.73
N GLY A 51 -11.98 3.31 -26.15
CA GLY A 51 -12.53 4.07 -27.28
C GLY A 51 -13.72 4.99 -26.94
N GLU A 52 -14.37 4.86 -25.77
CA GLU A 52 -15.35 5.85 -25.32
C GLU A 52 -14.68 7.17 -24.95
N ARG A 53 -15.46 8.26 -24.89
CA ARG A 53 -14.99 9.55 -24.37
C ARG A 53 -15.44 9.72 -22.92
N ALA A 54 -14.49 10.00 -22.03
CA ALA A 54 -14.75 10.34 -20.63
C ALA A 54 -14.67 11.88 -20.46
N PRO A 55 -15.79 12.59 -20.33
CA PRO A 55 -15.80 14.01 -20.02
C PRO A 55 -15.52 14.25 -18.53
N PHE A 56 -14.53 15.09 -18.23
CA PHE A 56 -14.25 15.64 -16.91
C PHE A 56 -14.87 17.04 -16.79
N ARG A 57 -15.84 17.20 -15.90
CA ARG A 57 -16.42 18.46 -15.46
C ARG A 57 -15.56 19.07 -14.36
N ILE A 58 -15.21 20.33 -14.52
CA ILE A 58 -14.28 21.07 -13.68
C ILE A 58 -14.99 22.29 -13.12
N SER A 59 -14.98 22.43 -11.81
CA SER A 59 -15.44 23.64 -11.13
C SER A 59 -14.46 24.08 -10.05
N VAL A 60 -14.44 25.37 -9.79
CA VAL A 60 -13.65 25.97 -8.72
C VAL A 60 -14.62 26.75 -7.84
N ALA A 61 -14.58 26.52 -6.53
CA ALA A 61 -15.43 27.21 -5.57
C ALA A 61 -14.61 27.70 -4.38
N GLU A 62 -14.96 28.85 -3.82
CA GLU A 62 -14.41 29.36 -2.57
C GLU A 62 -15.54 29.47 -1.55
N LYS A 63 -15.40 28.79 -0.41
CA LYS A 63 -16.45 28.76 0.63
C LYS A 63 -17.82 28.30 0.09
N GLY A 64 -17.83 27.42 -0.91
CA GLY A 64 -19.03 26.91 -1.56
C GLY A 64 -19.53 27.75 -2.75
N GLU A 65 -19.07 28.99 -2.90
CA GLU A 65 -19.48 29.87 -3.98
C GLU A 65 -18.61 29.66 -5.25
N PRO A 66 -19.23 29.48 -6.44
CA PRO A 66 -18.48 29.30 -7.68
C PRO A 66 -17.58 30.49 -8.03
N ILE A 67 -16.35 30.20 -8.46
CA ILE A 67 -15.45 31.18 -9.06
C ILE A 67 -15.61 31.11 -10.58
N ALA A 68 -16.08 32.20 -11.18
CA ALA A 68 -16.29 32.32 -12.62
C ALA A 68 -15.14 33.03 -13.36
N ASP A 69 -14.24 33.71 -12.64
CA ASP A 69 -13.17 34.50 -13.24
C ASP A 69 -11.81 33.80 -13.18
N GLY A 70 -11.01 34.00 -14.23
CA GLY A 70 -9.67 33.44 -14.38
C GLY A 70 -9.66 32.17 -15.23
N GLU A 71 -8.63 31.36 -15.06
CA GLU A 71 -8.40 30.15 -15.86
C GLU A 71 -7.86 29.02 -15.01
N VAL A 72 -8.06 27.79 -15.51
CA VAL A 72 -7.48 26.58 -14.95
C VAL A 72 -6.54 25.94 -15.95
N SER A 73 -5.41 25.44 -15.46
CA SER A 73 -4.50 24.60 -16.24
C SER A 73 -4.86 23.14 -16.00
N VAL A 74 -5.13 22.41 -17.08
CA VAL A 74 -5.59 21.01 -17.07
C VAL A 74 -4.57 20.13 -17.74
N SER A 75 -4.28 18.98 -17.12
CA SER A 75 -3.37 17.96 -17.64
C SER A 75 -4.05 16.58 -17.59
N LEU A 76 -4.18 15.94 -18.75
CA LEU A 76 -4.59 14.55 -18.89
C LEU A 76 -3.36 13.67 -19.07
N THR A 77 -3.28 12.57 -18.32
CA THR A 77 -2.15 11.63 -18.33
C THR A 77 -2.65 10.19 -18.29
N LEU A 78 -1.85 9.26 -18.82
CA LEU A 78 -2.05 7.82 -18.65
C LEU A 78 -1.62 7.41 -17.23
N ASP A 79 -2.59 7.36 -16.34
CA ASP A 79 -2.45 7.11 -14.90
C ASP A 79 -1.25 7.85 -14.27
N GLY A 80 -1.03 9.09 -14.70
CA GLY A 80 0.08 9.90 -14.24
C GLY A 80 1.46 9.72 -14.83
N GLY A 81 1.64 8.73 -15.70
CA GLY A 81 2.85 8.52 -16.47
C GLY A 81 2.85 9.42 -17.70
N ARG A 82 2.60 8.85 -18.89
CA ARG A 82 2.65 9.59 -20.16
C ARG A 82 1.65 10.75 -20.21
N PRO A 83 2.09 11.97 -20.57
CA PRO A 83 1.19 13.07 -20.91
C PRO A 83 0.36 12.78 -22.16
N ILE A 84 -0.94 13.09 -22.11
CA ILE A 84 -1.87 12.93 -23.23
C ILE A 84 -2.27 14.29 -23.78
N GLU A 85 -2.72 15.19 -22.91
CA GLU A 85 -3.16 16.53 -23.31
C GLU A 85 -2.89 17.53 -22.19
N ASN A 86 -2.47 18.74 -22.54
CA ASN A 86 -2.41 19.87 -21.63
C ASN A 86 -3.20 21.04 -22.24
N LYS A 87 -4.04 21.68 -21.43
CA LYS A 87 -4.91 22.76 -21.91
C LYS A 87 -5.14 23.79 -20.82
N THR A 88 -5.29 25.05 -21.22
CA THR A 88 -5.79 26.11 -20.34
C THR A 88 -7.25 26.37 -20.72
N LEU A 89 -8.14 26.38 -19.72
CA LEU A 89 -9.56 26.62 -19.91
C LEU A 89 -9.99 27.84 -19.09
N PRO A 90 -10.69 28.82 -19.70
CA PRO A 90 -11.28 29.92 -18.93
C PRO A 90 -12.34 29.38 -17.99
N LEU A 91 -12.41 29.88 -16.76
CA LEU A 91 -13.51 29.57 -15.85
C LEU A 91 -14.80 30.25 -16.33
N THR A 92 -15.93 29.68 -15.93
CA THR A 92 -17.26 30.27 -16.10
C THR A 92 -18.08 29.97 -14.85
N ALA A 93 -19.28 30.55 -14.73
CA ALA A 93 -20.21 30.19 -13.66
C ALA A 93 -20.65 28.71 -13.73
N ALA A 94 -20.60 28.08 -14.91
CA ALA A 94 -20.89 26.67 -15.11
C ALA A 94 -19.60 25.82 -15.12
N PRO A 95 -19.67 24.52 -14.76
CA PRO A 95 -18.51 23.64 -14.88
C PRO A 95 -17.98 23.57 -16.32
N VAL A 96 -16.68 23.78 -16.48
CA VAL A 96 -16.01 23.64 -17.78
C VAL A 96 -15.62 22.19 -18.01
N THR A 97 -15.63 21.75 -19.27
CA THR A 97 -15.43 20.33 -19.61
C THR A 97 -14.22 20.12 -20.52
N ILE A 98 -13.44 19.09 -20.20
CA ILE A 98 -12.46 18.48 -21.12
C ILE A 98 -12.80 16.99 -21.22
N ALA A 99 -12.56 16.34 -22.37
CA ALA A 99 -12.85 14.92 -22.53
C ALA A 99 -11.67 14.17 -23.13
N GLY A 100 -11.25 13.10 -22.46
CA GLY A 100 -10.21 12.19 -22.93
C GLY A 100 -10.75 10.81 -23.32
N THR A 101 -9.88 9.99 -23.90
CA THR A 101 -10.15 8.59 -24.24
C THR A 101 -8.88 7.76 -24.11
N LEU A 102 -9.01 6.45 -23.90
CA LEU A 102 -7.93 5.47 -24.03
C LEU A 102 -8.36 4.37 -24.99
N THR A 103 -7.45 3.95 -25.88
CA THR A 103 -7.63 2.81 -26.77
C THR A 103 -7.34 1.48 -26.09
N ASP A 104 -6.53 1.51 -25.04
CA ASP A 104 -6.06 0.35 -24.30
C ASP A 104 -6.55 0.42 -22.84
N PRO A 105 -6.69 -0.73 -22.14
CA PRO A 105 -7.08 -0.77 -20.75
C PRO A 105 -6.16 0.09 -19.86
N GLY A 106 -6.75 0.92 -19.00
CA GLY A 106 -5.97 1.83 -18.16
C GLY A 106 -6.82 2.90 -17.47
N PHE A 107 -6.14 3.93 -16.97
CA PHE A 107 -6.78 5.06 -16.31
C PHE A 107 -6.34 6.39 -16.92
N LEU A 108 -7.28 7.29 -17.13
CA LEU A 108 -6.98 8.71 -17.32
C LEU A 108 -6.94 9.39 -15.97
N ARG A 109 -5.86 10.12 -15.70
CA ARG A 109 -5.79 11.06 -14.59
C ARG A 109 -5.87 12.48 -15.12
N CYS A 110 -6.92 13.19 -14.73
CA CYS A 110 -7.12 14.61 -14.96
C CYS A 110 -6.62 15.41 -13.75
N THR A 111 -5.60 16.24 -13.94
CA THR A 111 -5.06 17.14 -12.91
C THR A 111 -5.39 18.57 -13.29
N VAL A 112 -6.09 19.28 -12.41
CA VAL A 112 -6.51 20.67 -12.63
C VAL A 112 -5.84 21.56 -11.61
N SER A 113 -5.15 22.60 -12.08
CA SER A 113 -4.49 23.59 -11.25
C SER A 113 -5.14 24.96 -11.42
N TYR A 114 -5.53 25.57 -10.31
CA TYR A 114 -6.02 26.94 -10.22
C TYR A 114 -5.08 27.79 -9.37
N ARG A 115 -4.90 29.07 -9.69
CA ARG A 115 -4.08 30.00 -8.91
C ARG A 115 -4.90 31.21 -8.49
N LYS A 116 -4.83 31.56 -7.21
CA LYS A 116 -5.42 32.77 -6.63
C LYS A 116 -4.50 33.32 -5.56
N ASN A 117 -4.23 34.63 -5.60
CA ASN A 117 -3.37 35.33 -4.63
C ASN A 117 -2.01 34.65 -4.39
N GLY A 118 -1.36 34.19 -5.47
CA GLY A 118 -0.07 33.50 -5.40
C GLY A 118 -0.11 32.05 -4.88
N LYS A 119 -1.26 31.57 -4.38
CA LYS A 119 -1.46 30.19 -3.92
C LYS A 119 -1.98 29.31 -5.06
N ARG A 120 -1.46 28.08 -5.14
CA ARG A 120 -1.89 27.05 -6.10
C ARG A 120 -2.83 26.06 -5.42
N TYR A 121 -3.96 25.79 -6.05
CA TYR A 121 -4.95 24.80 -5.66
C TYR A 121 -5.02 23.73 -6.74
N VAL A 122 -5.14 22.46 -6.35
CA VAL A 122 -5.10 21.34 -7.28
C VAL A 122 -6.25 20.38 -7.01
N GLY A 123 -6.98 20.04 -8.07
CA GLY A 123 -8.02 19.01 -8.08
C GLY A 123 -7.61 17.85 -8.97
N TYR A 124 -8.16 16.66 -8.69
CA TYR A 124 -7.90 15.45 -9.46
C TYR A 124 -9.21 14.76 -9.82
N GLY A 125 -9.26 14.21 -11.03
CA GLY A 125 -10.31 13.28 -11.47
C GLY A 125 -9.68 12.04 -12.10
N GLY A 126 -10.30 10.89 -11.92
CA GLY A 126 -9.89 9.62 -12.52
C GLY A 126 -11.00 9.06 -13.39
N ALA A 127 -10.64 8.38 -14.49
CA ALA A 127 -11.56 7.60 -15.32
C ALA A 127 -10.90 6.29 -15.72
N GLY A 128 -11.51 5.16 -15.39
CA GLY A 128 -11.05 3.82 -15.77
C GLY A 128 -11.61 3.39 -17.13
N PHE A 129 -10.76 2.83 -17.98
CA PHE A 129 -11.10 2.28 -19.29
C PHE A 129 -10.83 0.79 -19.27
N ASP A 130 -11.88 -0.03 -19.35
CA ASP A 130 -11.82 -1.50 -19.23
C ASP A 130 -10.84 -1.99 -18.13
N PRO A 131 -10.92 -1.50 -16.89
CA PRO A 131 -9.83 -1.68 -15.92
C PRO A 131 -9.59 -3.15 -15.51
N GLU A 132 -10.61 -4.00 -15.60
CA GLU A 132 -10.50 -5.45 -15.37
C GLU A 132 -9.67 -6.17 -16.45
N ARG A 133 -9.41 -5.51 -17.58
CA ARG A 133 -8.55 -6.00 -18.67
C ARG A 133 -7.12 -5.45 -18.58
N ILE A 134 -6.78 -4.70 -17.53
CA ILE A 134 -5.40 -4.25 -17.32
C ILE A 134 -4.53 -5.46 -17.03
N GLU A 135 -3.57 -5.69 -17.91
CA GLU A 135 -2.53 -6.69 -17.71
C GLU A 135 -1.35 -6.10 -16.91
N PRO A 136 -0.76 -6.90 -16.01
CA PRO A 136 0.42 -6.50 -15.27
C PRO A 136 1.62 -6.32 -16.19
N THR A 137 2.46 -5.34 -15.85
CA THR A 137 3.73 -5.12 -16.55
C THR A 137 4.84 -5.98 -15.97
N ALA A 138 4.72 -6.34 -14.69
CA ALA A 138 5.63 -7.26 -14.01
C ALA A 138 5.55 -8.67 -14.59
N VAL A 139 6.72 -9.18 -15.01
CA VAL A 139 6.94 -10.58 -15.40
C VAL A 139 7.43 -11.36 -14.19
N MET A 140 6.87 -12.54 -13.95
CA MET A 140 7.35 -13.44 -12.90
C MET A 140 8.67 -14.09 -13.36
N PRO A 141 9.78 -13.96 -12.61
CA PRO A 141 11.02 -14.65 -12.92
C PRO A 141 10.87 -16.18 -12.86
N ASP A 142 11.57 -16.90 -13.75
CA ASP A 142 11.51 -18.38 -13.81
C ASP A 142 11.98 -19.04 -12.50
N ASP A 143 12.94 -18.43 -11.79
CA ASP A 143 13.46 -18.90 -10.50
C ASP A 143 12.80 -18.21 -9.29
N PHE A 144 11.63 -17.56 -9.45
CA PHE A 144 10.96 -16.82 -8.37
C PHE A 144 10.71 -17.67 -7.13
N ASP A 145 10.14 -18.87 -7.30
CA ASP A 145 9.86 -19.78 -6.17
C ASP A 145 11.15 -20.29 -5.55
N ALA A 146 12.13 -20.68 -6.37
CA ALA A 146 13.43 -21.15 -5.91
C ALA A 146 14.18 -20.08 -5.09
N PHE A 147 14.05 -18.80 -5.47
CA PHE A 147 14.64 -17.68 -4.75
C PHE A 147 14.06 -17.54 -3.32
N TRP A 148 12.74 -17.58 -3.18
CA TRP A 148 12.09 -17.48 -1.87
C TRP A 148 12.30 -18.73 -1.01
N GLU A 149 12.27 -19.92 -1.60
CA GLU A 149 12.60 -21.18 -0.91
C GLU A 149 14.03 -21.22 -0.40
N ALA A 150 15.00 -20.74 -1.19
CA ALA A 150 16.38 -20.64 -0.74
C ALA A 150 16.50 -19.69 0.48
N GLY A 151 15.70 -18.64 0.53
CA GLY A 151 15.58 -17.76 1.70
C GLY A 151 14.99 -18.47 2.92
N ARG A 152 13.91 -19.24 2.74
CA ARG A 152 13.30 -20.06 3.81
C ARG A 152 14.27 -21.13 4.33
N ALA A 153 15.02 -21.78 3.45
CA ALA A 153 16.04 -22.76 3.85
C ALA A 153 17.14 -22.14 4.71
N LYS A 154 17.62 -20.93 4.36
CA LYS A 154 18.56 -20.16 5.20
C LYS A 154 17.96 -19.89 6.59
N LEU A 155 16.68 -19.56 6.68
CA LEU A 155 16.00 -19.35 7.96
C LEU A 155 15.85 -20.65 8.76
N ALA A 156 15.46 -21.76 8.13
CA ALA A 156 15.28 -23.05 8.79
C ALA A 156 16.56 -23.55 9.47
N ALA A 157 17.73 -23.20 8.92
CA ALA A 157 19.04 -23.51 9.51
C ALA A 157 19.38 -22.66 10.76
N LEU A 158 18.66 -21.56 11.02
CA LEU A 158 18.83 -20.72 12.19
C LEU A 158 17.86 -21.15 13.30
N PRO A 159 18.28 -21.20 14.57
CA PRO A 159 17.34 -21.35 15.68
C PRO A 159 16.33 -20.20 15.66
N LEU A 160 15.07 -20.46 16.05
CA LEU A 160 14.04 -19.41 16.09
C LEU A 160 14.46 -18.23 16.98
N ASP A 161 15.17 -18.54 18.08
CA ASP A 161 15.61 -17.58 19.11
C ASP A 161 14.49 -16.59 19.45
N LEU A 162 13.35 -17.15 19.84
CA LEU A 162 12.15 -16.40 20.16
C LEU A 162 12.34 -15.69 21.51
N GLN A 163 12.18 -14.38 21.49
CA GLN A 163 12.14 -13.56 22.70
C GLN A 163 10.77 -12.92 22.82
N LEU A 164 10.13 -13.12 23.96
CA LEU A 164 8.83 -12.54 24.30
C LEU A 164 8.98 -11.67 25.55
N THR A 165 8.55 -10.42 25.47
CA THR A 165 8.53 -9.49 26.61
C THR A 165 7.10 -9.04 26.85
N PRO A 166 6.50 -9.35 28.02
CA PRO A 166 5.15 -8.89 28.35
C PRO A 166 5.04 -7.35 28.31
N LEU A 167 3.87 -6.86 27.90
CA LEU A 167 3.53 -5.43 27.90
C LEU A 167 2.30 -5.20 28.79
N PRO A 168 2.48 -5.06 30.13
CA PRO A 168 1.36 -4.90 31.07
C PRO A 168 0.43 -3.73 30.73
N LYS A 169 0.99 -2.62 30.21
CA LYS A 169 0.20 -1.45 29.76
C LYS A 169 -0.85 -1.79 28.69
N TYR A 170 -0.59 -2.81 27.88
CA TYR A 170 -1.48 -3.24 26.80
C TYR A 170 -2.13 -4.58 27.09
N SER A 171 -2.12 -5.06 28.34
CA SER A 171 -2.69 -6.34 28.76
C SER A 171 -3.81 -6.11 29.77
N ASP A 172 -4.79 -6.99 29.78
CA ASP A 172 -5.93 -7.01 30.71
C ASP A 172 -6.45 -8.45 30.86
N ASP A 173 -7.54 -8.66 31.61
CA ASP A 173 -8.06 -10.02 31.85
C ASP A 173 -8.52 -10.75 30.58
N SER A 174 -8.83 -10.03 29.50
CA SER A 174 -9.26 -10.61 28.23
C SER A 174 -8.10 -11.04 27.34
N GLN A 175 -6.94 -10.38 27.43
CA GLN A 175 -5.77 -10.67 26.60
C GLN A 175 -4.43 -10.21 27.20
N GLN A 176 -3.35 -10.89 26.80
CA GLN A 176 -1.98 -10.48 27.05
C GLN A 176 -1.31 -10.01 25.76
N SER A 177 -0.69 -8.83 25.79
CA SER A 177 0.14 -8.33 24.69
C SER A 177 1.62 -8.45 25.05
N LEU A 178 2.42 -8.94 24.10
CA LEU A 178 3.85 -9.14 24.20
C LEU A 178 4.56 -8.43 23.05
N LYS A 179 5.73 -7.86 23.33
CA LYS A 179 6.71 -7.60 22.30
C LYS A 179 7.36 -8.93 21.92
N PHE A 180 7.51 -9.20 20.63
CA PHE A 180 8.27 -10.36 20.17
C PHE A 180 9.48 -9.95 19.33
N SER A 181 10.50 -10.81 19.36
CA SER A 181 11.52 -10.83 18.31
C SER A 181 12.01 -12.24 18.03
N ILE A 182 12.37 -12.52 16.78
CA ILE A 182 12.93 -13.80 16.33
C ILE A 182 14.18 -13.56 15.49
N ALA A 183 15.09 -14.53 15.47
CA ALA A 183 16.26 -14.48 14.60
C ALA A 183 15.85 -14.47 13.12
N ASN A 184 16.59 -13.70 12.33
CA ASN A 184 16.38 -13.55 10.89
C ASN A 184 17.74 -13.63 10.17
N ILE A 185 17.71 -13.70 8.83
CA ILE A 185 18.93 -13.69 8.02
C ILE A 185 19.78 -12.42 8.25
N ASP A 186 21.02 -12.47 7.78
CA ASP A 186 21.99 -11.36 7.81
C ASP A 186 22.31 -10.86 9.23
N ASN A 187 22.25 -11.77 10.21
CA ASN A 187 22.44 -11.47 11.63
C ASN A 187 21.50 -10.35 12.13
N THR A 188 20.27 -10.35 11.62
CA THR A 188 19.22 -9.40 12.02
C THR A 188 18.13 -10.10 12.82
N ARG A 189 17.17 -9.31 13.31
CA ARG A 189 15.97 -9.82 13.97
C ARG A 189 14.72 -9.29 13.26
N CYS A 190 13.66 -10.09 13.30
CA CYS A 190 12.31 -9.64 13.01
C CYS A 190 11.64 -9.24 14.31
N HIS A 191 10.97 -8.08 14.33
CA HIS A 191 10.35 -7.51 15.52
C HIS A 191 8.86 -7.24 15.30
N GLY A 192 8.10 -7.28 16.39
CA GLY A 192 6.69 -6.94 16.35
C GLY A 192 6.00 -7.09 17.70
N PHE A 193 4.69 -7.25 17.63
CA PHE A 193 3.83 -7.48 18.79
C PHE A 193 2.95 -8.71 18.57
N LEU A 194 2.82 -9.52 19.61
CA LEU A 194 1.92 -10.68 19.67
C LEU A 194 0.91 -10.44 20.80
N SER A 195 -0.38 -10.49 20.49
CA SER A 195 -1.47 -10.42 21.47
C SER A 195 -2.18 -11.77 21.53
N VAL A 196 -2.31 -12.33 22.73
CA VAL A 196 -2.83 -13.68 22.99
C VAL A 196 -4.06 -13.59 23.89
N PRO A 197 -5.19 -14.25 23.56
CA PRO A 197 -6.35 -14.29 24.45
C PRO A 197 -6.03 -15.00 25.79
N THR A 198 -6.53 -14.46 26.91
CA THR A 198 -6.37 -15.05 28.25
C THR A 198 -7.69 -15.44 28.92
N GLY A 199 -8.80 -14.80 28.52
CA GLY A 199 -10.15 -15.06 29.06
C GLY A 199 -10.99 -16.07 28.27
N ARG A 200 -10.42 -16.74 27.26
CA ARG A 200 -11.10 -17.71 26.40
C ARG A 200 -10.25 -18.97 26.29
N LYS A 201 -10.88 -20.12 25.99
CA LYS A 201 -10.14 -21.38 25.81
C LYS A 201 -9.67 -21.51 24.35
N PRO A 202 -8.41 -21.94 24.12
CA PRO A 202 -7.93 -22.27 22.78
C PRO A 202 -8.67 -23.51 22.21
N PRO A 203 -8.57 -23.76 20.89
CA PRO A 203 -7.72 -23.04 19.93
C PRO A 203 -8.33 -21.72 19.43
N PHE A 204 -7.49 -20.86 18.86
CA PHE A 204 -7.85 -19.53 18.38
C PHE A 204 -7.52 -19.34 16.89
N PRO A 205 -8.36 -18.60 16.14
CA PRO A 205 -7.98 -18.06 14.83
C PRO A 205 -6.85 -17.02 14.99
N ALA A 206 -6.25 -16.60 13.88
CA ALA A 206 -5.14 -15.66 13.84
C ALA A 206 -5.40 -14.48 12.89
N TYR A 207 -5.06 -13.28 13.34
CA TYR A 207 -5.07 -12.05 12.56
C TYR A 207 -3.67 -11.45 12.50
N VAL A 208 -3.15 -11.24 11.29
CA VAL A 208 -1.82 -10.69 11.05
C VAL A 208 -1.93 -9.36 10.30
N THR A 209 -1.16 -8.37 10.71
CA THR A 209 -1.03 -7.11 9.97
C THR A 209 0.41 -6.61 9.92
N VAL A 210 0.77 -6.03 8.78
CA VAL A 210 2.03 -5.31 8.56
C VAL A 210 1.69 -3.83 8.39
N PRO A 211 2.37 -2.90 9.10
CA PRO A 211 2.06 -1.48 8.99
C PRO A 211 2.33 -0.89 7.60
N GLY A 212 1.69 0.25 7.32
CA GLY A 212 2.03 1.10 6.19
C GLY A 212 3.45 1.67 6.27
N ALA A 213 3.93 2.26 5.17
CA ALA A 213 5.28 2.79 5.07
C ALA A 213 5.52 3.91 6.09
N GLY A 214 6.65 3.84 6.79
CA GLY A 214 6.94 4.76 7.89
C GLY A 214 7.82 4.09 8.93
N PRO A 215 7.83 4.56 10.19
CA PRO A 215 8.73 4.07 11.24
C PRO A 215 8.43 2.67 11.78
N GLY A 216 7.40 1.98 11.27
CA GLY A 216 6.91 0.71 11.82
C GLY A 216 5.91 0.90 12.96
N PRO A 217 5.47 -0.20 13.60
CA PRO A 217 4.47 -0.15 14.65
C PRO A 217 5.07 0.41 15.94
N SER A 218 4.24 1.04 16.79
CA SER A 218 4.66 1.53 18.11
C SER A 218 3.80 0.98 19.26
N SER A 219 2.84 0.11 18.94
CA SER A 219 1.92 -0.53 19.88
C SER A 219 1.33 -1.81 19.29
N PRO A 220 0.78 -2.72 20.13
CA PRO A 220 0.08 -3.93 19.68
C PRO A 220 -1.29 -3.60 19.07
N GLY A 221 -1.30 -3.13 17.82
CA GLY A 221 -2.52 -2.72 17.11
C GLY A 221 -3.58 -3.82 16.92
N ALA A 222 -3.22 -5.09 17.06
CA ALA A 222 -4.13 -6.23 16.94
C ALA A 222 -4.74 -6.69 18.27
N ARG A 223 -4.48 -6.01 19.40
CA ARG A 223 -4.96 -6.43 20.74
C ARG A 223 -6.49 -6.54 20.86
N SER A 224 -7.24 -5.74 20.08
CA SER A 224 -8.71 -5.79 20.08
C SER A 224 -9.24 -7.09 19.48
N TRP A 225 -8.48 -7.76 18.60
CA TRP A 225 -8.79 -9.10 18.11
C TRP A 225 -8.50 -10.16 19.19
N ALA A 226 -7.40 -10.01 19.95
CA ALA A 226 -7.11 -10.89 21.08
C ALA A 226 -8.19 -10.86 22.17
N ALA A 227 -8.72 -9.68 22.50
CA ALA A 227 -9.88 -9.56 23.40
C ALA A 227 -11.13 -10.32 22.90
N LYS A 228 -11.24 -10.55 21.58
CA LYS A 228 -12.33 -11.31 20.94
C LYS A 228 -12.01 -12.80 20.76
N GLY A 229 -10.84 -13.29 21.21
CA GLY A 229 -10.44 -14.68 21.08
C GLY A 229 -9.65 -15.00 19.81
N VAL A 230 -8.89 -14.03 19.28
CA VAL A 230 -8.07 -14.19 18.06
C VAL A 230 -6.61 -13.87 18.36
N LEU A 231 -5.66 -14.74 17.99
CA LEU A 231 -4.24 -14.41 18.07
C LEU A 231 -3.92 -13.20 17.18
N GLY A 232 -3.44 -12.11 17.76
CA GLY A 232 -3.12 -10.88 17.02
C GLY A 232 -1.62 -10.73 16.81
N LEU A 233 -1.15 -10.67 15.57
CA LEU A 233 0.25 -10.46 15.22
C LEU A 233 0.43 -9.16 14.42
N VAL A 234 1.28 -8.26 14.92
CA VAL A 234 1.71 -7.06 14.19
C VAL A 234 3.21 -7.18 13.93
N VAL A 235 3.63 -7.21 12.67
CA VAL A 235 5.04 -7.43 12.31
C VAL A 235 5.64 -6.21 11.64
N SER A 236 6.81 -5.77 12.10
CA SER A 236 7.55 -4.66 11.51
C SER A 236 8.35 -5.11 10.29
N VAL A 237 8.41 -4.27 9.25
CA VAL A 237 9.36 -4.46 8.13
C VAL A 237 10.80 -4.12 8.54
N HIS A 238 11.01 -3.45 9.69
CA HIS A 238 12.31 -2.99 10.15
C HIS A 238 13.00 -3.97 11.11
N ALA A 239 14.33 -3.95 11.11
CA ALA A 239 15.16 -4.80 11.98
C ALA A 239 15.44 -4.20 13.36
N TYR A 240 15.01 -2.96 13.63
CA TYR A 240 15.12 -2.36 14.96
C TYR A 240 13.91 -2.72 15.83
N ASP A 241 14.12 -2.70 17.14
CA ASP A 241 13.09 -3.01 18.13
C ASP A 241 11.98 -1.95 18.12
N CYS A 242 10.77 -2.37 17.71
CA CYS A 242 9.58 -1.54 17.62
C CYS A 242 8.80 -1.39 18.94
N GLY A 243 9.21 -2.06 20.02
CA GLY A 243 8.64 -1.89 21.36
C GLY A 243 9.33 -0.83 22.22
N GLN A 244 10.27 -0.08 21.64
CA GLN A 244 10.94 1.05 22.28
C GLN A 244 10.01 2.29 22.33
N PRO A 245 10.32 3.32 23.16
CA PRO A 245 9.56 4.57 23.13
C PRO A 245 9.48 5.18 21.73
N VAL A 246 8.33 5.79 21.40
CA VAL A 246 8.05 6.36 20.06
C VAL A 246 9.16 7.29 19.56
N ALA A 247 9.75 8.10 20.44
CA ALA A 247 10.86 8.99 20.08
C ALA A 247 12.08 8.21 19.56
N LYS A 248 12.40 7.06 20.17
CA LYS A 248 13.52 6.22 19.76
C LYS A 248 13.24 5.49 18.45
N ILE A 249 12.00 5.02 18.24
CA ILE A 249 11.57 4.46 16.94
C ILE A 249 11.76 5.49 15.82
N LYS A 250 11.36 6.75 16.06
CA LYS A 250 11.57 7.85 15.10
C LYS A 250 13.05 8.12 14.83
N GLU A 251 13.90 8.08 15.85
CA GLU A 251 15.36 8.22 15.70
C GLU A 251 15.94 7.08 14.85
N CYS A 252 15.57 5.82 15.14
CA CYS A 252 15.99 4.66 14.37
C CYS A 252 15.54 4.75 12.91
N TYR A 253 14.30 5.19 12.66
CA TYR A 253 13.79 5.40 11.31
C TYR A 253 14.52 6.54 10.58
N ALA A 254 14.77 7.66 11.25
CA ALA A 254 15.55 8.76 10.69
C ALA A 254 16.96 8.28 10.31
N LYS A 255 17.65 7.59 11.22
CA LYS A 255 18.97 7.01 11.00
C LYS A 255 18.99 6.01 9.84
N LEU A 256 17.97 5.14 9.75
CA LEU A 256 17.82 4.22 8.62
C LEU A 256 17.72 4.97 7.29
N ASN A 257 17.11 6.15 7.26
CA ASN A 257 16.91 6.91 6.03
C ASN A 257 17.97 7.99 5.76
N GLU A 258 19.02 8.12 6.59
CA GLU A 258 20.07 9.15 6.45
C GLU A 258 20.78 9.10 5.08
N ARG A 259 20.94 7.89 4.51
CA ARG A 259 21.62 7.66 3.23
C ARG A 259 20.69 7.31 2.08
N GLY A 260 19.41 7.65 2.21
CA GLY A 260 18.37 7.31 1.24
C GLY A 260 17.25 6.47 1.84
N ILE A 261 16.13 6.38 1.12
CA ILE A 261 14.89 5.79 1.64
C ILE A 261 15.03 4.27 1.78
N TYR A 262 14.64 3.70 2.93
CA TYR A 262 14.78 2.28 3.26
C TYR A 262 14.26 1.33 2.18
N SER A 263 13.18 1.72 1.49
CA SER A 263 12.55 0.94 0.43
C SER A 263 13.43 0.78 -0.83
N HIS A 264 14.57 1.47 -0.90
CA HIS A 264 15.56 1.37 -1.98
C HIS A 264 16.88 0.77 -1.51
N HIS A 265 17.02 0.43 -0.23
CA HIS A 265 18.28 -0.09 0.31
C HIS A 265 18.62 -1.46 -0.29
N GLY A 266 19.89 -1.64 -0.65
CA GLY A 266 20.43 -2.87 -1.23
C GLY A 266 20.08 -3.09 -2.70
N ALA A 267 19.24 -2.25 -3.31
CA ALA A 267 18.98 -2.31 -4.75
C ALA A 267 20.24 -1.93 -5.56
N PRO A 268 20.48 -2.52 -6.75
CA PRO A 268 19.64 -3.51 -7.45
C PRO A 268 19.96 -4.98 -7.13
N ASP A 269 20.74 -5.28 -6.08
CA ASP A 269 21.08 -6.66 -5.73
C ASP A 269 19.90 -7.35 -5.01
N ARG A 270 19.26 -8.33 -5.68
CA ARG A 270 18.10 -9.05 -5.13
C ARG A 270 18.40 -9.72 -3.79
N GLU A 271 19.62 -10.18 -3.53
CA GLU A 271 19.98 -10.82 -2.25
C GLU A 271 20.14 -9.80 -1.11
N LYS A 272 20.48 -8.55 -1.43
CA LYS A 272 20.67 -7.46 -0.44
C LYS A 272 19.46 -6.54 -0.31
N TYR A 273 18.49 -6.64 -1.21
CA TYR A 273 17.34 -5.74 -1.22
C TYR A 273 16.56 -5.80 0.09
N TYR A 274 16.19 -4.61 0.60
CA TYR A 274 15.62 -4.42 1.93
C TYR A 274 14.43 -5.35 2.23
N PHE A 275 13.53 -5.51 1.26
CA PHE A 275 12.32 -6.29 1.44
C PHE A 275 12.55 -7.80 1.42
N ARG A 276 13.70 -8.30 0.94
CA ARG A 276 14.04 -9.73 1.05
C ARG A 276 14.11 -10.17 2.50
N ARG A 277 14.99 -9.53 3.28
CA ARG A 277 15.13 -9.77 4.72
C ARG A 277 13.82 -9.49 5.46
N ALA A 278 13.10 -8.43 5.09
CA ALA A 278 11.84 -8.10 5.73
C ALA A 278 10.79 -9.21 5.56
N TYR A 279 10.50 -9.62 4.31
CA TYR A 279 9.45 -10.61 4.05
C TYR A 279 9.83 -12.03 4.47
N LEU A 280 11.11 -12.42 4.40
CA LEU A 280 11.57 -13.67 5.01
C LEU A 280 11.33 -13.67 6.53
N GLY A 281 11.63 -12.57 7.22
CA GLY A 281 11.37 -12.45 8.66
C GLY A 281 9.88 -12.47 9.00
N ILE A 282 9.04 -11.78 8.22
CA ILE A 282 7.59 -11.75 8.41
C ILE A 282 6.99 -13.13 8.15
N ASP A 283 7.38 -13.80 7.05
CA ASP A 283 6.97 -15.17 6.72
C ASP A 283 7.31 -16.16 7.84
N ARG A 284 8.51 -16.04 8.42
CA ARG A 284 8.92 -16.82 9.60
C ARG A 284 8.05 -16.55 10.82
N ALA A 285 7.68 -15.29 11.07
CA ALA A 285 6.84 -14.92 12.20
C ALA A 285 5.40 -15.47 12.03
N VAL A 286 4.86 -15.42 10.82
CA VAL A 286 3.56 -16.02 10.48
C VAL A 286 3.59 -17.54 10.62
N THR A 287 4.65 -18.18 10.13
CA THR A 287 4.86 -19.64 10.27
C THR A 287 4.97 -20.05 11.75
N TYR A 288 5.67 -19.27 12.58
CA TYR A 288 5.69 -19.50 14.03
C TYR A 288 4.30 -19.34 14.65
N LEU A 289 3.52 -18.33 14.24
CA LEU A 289 2.15 -18.15 14.72
C LEU A 289 1.29 -19.38 14.40
N ALA A 290 1.40 -19.90 13.18
CA ALA A 290 0.68 -21.09 12.73
C ALA A 290 1.16 -22.39 13.40
N SER A 291 2.38 -22.42 13.96
CA SER A 291 2.89 -23.59 14.69
C SER A 291 2.51 -23.59 16.18
N ARG A 292 1.84 -22.55 16.68
CA ARG A 292 1.50 -22.47 18.11
C ARG A 292 0.43 -23.51 18.47
N PRO A 293 0.52 -24.13 19.67
CA PRO A 293 -0.47 -25.12 20.11
C PRO A 293 -1.86 -24.52 20.39
N ASP A 294 -1.95 -23.20 20.55
CA ASP A 294 -3.20 -22.47 20.75
C ASP A 294 -3.79 -21.87 19.46
N PHE A 295 -3.19 -22.13 18.29
CA PHE A 295 -3.76 -21.81 16.99
C PHE A 295 -4.75 -22.90 16.54
N ASP A 296 -5.80 -22.53 15.82
CA ASP A 296 -6.86 -23.44 15.37
C ASP A 296 -6.53 -24.27 14.13
N GLY A 297 -5.42 -23.96 13.46
CA GLY A 297 -4.99 -24.66 12.25
C GLY A 297 -5.86 -24.38 11.03
N LYS A 298 -6.79 -23.42 11.11
CA LYS A 298 -7.85 -23.23 10.10
C LYS A 298 -8.05 -21.79 9.64
N HIS A 299 -7.85 -20.79 10.50
CA HIS A 299 -8.19 -19.41 10.16
C HIS A 299 -7.02 -18.46 10.44
N LEU A 300 -6.29 -18.06 9.40
CA LEU A 300 -5.23 -17.06 9.49
C LEU A 300 -5.46 -15.97 8.44
N VAL A 301 -5.93 -14.82 8.90
CA VAL A 301 -6.26 -13.69 8.04
C VAL A 301 -5.14 -12.66 8.06
N VAL A 302 -4.71 -12.22 6.88
CA VAL A 302 -3.76 -11.12 6.72
C VAL A 302 -4.48 -9.85 6.25
N SER A 303 -4.17 -8.70 6.84
CA SER A 303 -4.79 -7.43 6.43
C SER A 303 -3.85 -6.24 6.58
N GLY A 304 -3.99 -5.26 5.67
CA GLY A 304 -3.23 -4.03 5.75
C GLY A 304 -3.64 -2.99 4.71
N SER A 305 -2.98 -1.83 4.80
CA SER A 305 -3.19 -0.69 3.90
C SER A 305 -1.86 -0.17 3.36
N SER A 306 -1.82 0.31 2.11
CA SER A 306 -0.61 0.83 1.47
C SER A 306 0.50 -0.24 1.45
N GLN A 307 1.69 0.01 2.00
CA GLN A 307 2.72 -1.03 2.22
C GLN A 307 2.17 -2.25 2.96
N GLY A 308 1.29 -2.05 3.93
CA GLY A 308 0.62 -3.15 4.62
C GLY A 308 -0.33 -3.93 3.72
N GLY A 309 -0.98 -3.26 2.77
CA GLY A 309 -1.86 -3.90 1.78
C GLY A 309 -1.06 -4.72 0.77
N GLY A 310 0.05 -4.17 0.27
CA GLY A 310 1.01 -4.94 -0.53
C GLY A 310 1.58 -6.13 0.23
N SER A 311 1.90 -5.94 1.52
CA SER A 311 2.36 -7.03 2.38
C SER A 311 1.30 -8.10 2.60
N ALA A 312 0.01 -7.75 2.68
CA ALA A 312 -1.09 -8.71 2.78
C ALA A 312 -1.16 -9.58 1.52
N LEU A 313 -1.04 -9.00 0.32
CA LEU A 313 -0.99 -9.74 -0.94
C LEU A 313 0.26 -10.63 -1.04
N ILE A 314 1.41 -10.10 -0.64
CA ILE A 314 2.68 -10.86 -0.62
C ILE A 314 2.56 -12.07 0.29
N LEU A 315 2.07 -11.90 1.53
CA LEU A 315 1.92 -13.00 2.49
C LEU A 315 0.90 -14.03 2.01
N ALA A 316 -0.21 -13.60 1.42
CA ALA A 316 -1.22 -14.52 0.88
C ALA A 316 -0.68 -15.39 -0.27
N GLY A 317 0.24 -14.88 -1.08
CA GLY A 317 0.89 -15.68 -2.14
C GLY A 317 2.17 -16.41 -1.71
N LEU A 318 2.75 -16.06 -0.55
CA LEU A 318 4.03 -16.59 -0.07
C LEU A 318 3.90 -17.65 1.03
N ASN A 319 2.93 -17.49 1.93
CA ASN A 319 2.78 -18.31 3.13
C ASN A 319 1.51 -19.19 3.05
N PRO A 320 1.65 -20.52 3.03
CA PRO A 320 0.54 -21.44 2.81
C PRO A 320 -0.46 -21.54 3.98
N HIS A 321 -0.16 -20.91 5.13
CA HIS A 321 -1.09 -20.88 6.26
C HIS A 321 -2.13 -19.77 6.14
N VAL A 322 -1.95 -18.79 5.24
CA VAL A 322 -2.88 -17.67 5.06
C VAL A 322 -4.16 -18.16 4.39
N THR A 323 -5.31 -17.93 5.04
CA THR A 323 -6.62 -18.42 4.58
C THR A 323 -7.56 -17.33 4.09
N ALA A 324 -7.22 -16.05 4.31
CA ALA A 324 -7.91 -14.91 3.69
C ALA A 324 -7.03 -13.66 3.71
N ALA A 325 -7.22 -12.76 2.75
CA ALA A 325 -6.47 -11.51 2.65
C ALA A 325 -7.35 -10.26 2.43
N ALA A 326 -7.02 -9.16 3.10
CA ALA A 326 -7.64 -7.85 2.87
C ALA A 326 -6.57 -6.79 2.60
N ALA A 327 -6.61 -6.18 1.41
CA ALA A 327 -5.61 -5.23 0.94
C ALA A 327 -6.23 -3.88 0.58
N ASN A 328 -6.11 -2.88 1.46
CA ASN A 328 -6.56 -1.52 1.18
C ASN A 328 -5.49 -0.73 0.42
N VAL A 329 -5.82 -0.15 -0.73
CA VAL A 329 -4.91 0.65 -1.58
C VAL A 329 -3.47 0.09 -1.63
N PRO A 330 -3.28 -1.19 -2.05
CA PRO A 330 -2.02 -1.89 -1.86
C PRO A 330 -0.86 -1.22 -2.61
N ALA A 331 0.22 -0.93 -1.88
CA ALA A 331 1.50 -0.57 -2.46
C ALA A 331 2.22 -1.83 -2.97
N LEU A 332 3.46 -1.67 -3.45
CA LEU A 332 4.32 -2.76 -3.92
C LEU A 332 3.80 -3.49 -5.16
N CYS A 333 2.81 -2.93 -5.85
CA CYS A 333 2.23 -3.53 -7.05
C CYS A 333 2.78 -2.86 -8.31
N ASP A 334 3.11 -3.65 -9.32
CA ASP A 334 3.47 -3.22 -10.68
C ASP A 334 4.61 -2.19 -10.73
N HIS A 335 5.74 -2.55 -10.14
CA HIS A 335 6.99 -1.77 -10.17
C HIS A 335 7.46 -1.45 -11.59
N ALA A 336 7.11 -2.31 -12.53
CA ALA A 336 7.40 -2.17 -13.95
C ALA A 336 6.41 -1.26 -14.71
N GLY A 337 5.41 -0.66 -14.06
CA GLY A 337 4.32 0.07 -14.73
C GLY A 337 4.75 1.16 -15.72
N HIS A 338 5.95 1.71 -15.57
CA HIS A 338 6.55 2.66 -16.51
C HIS A 338 6.80 2.10 -17.91
N LEU A 339 6.98 0.78 -18.08
CA LEU A 339 7.12 0.14 -19.41
C LEU A 339 5.80 0.19 -20.19
N ALA A 340 4.67 0.25 -19.48
CA ALA A 340 3.35 0.52 -20.05
C ALA A 340 3.01 2.02 -20.03
N GLU A 341 4.01 2.88 -19.81
CA GLU A 341 3.89 4.34 -19.72
C GLU A 341 2.94 4.84 -18.61
N ARG A 342 2.67 4.01 -17.59
CA ARG A 342 1.85 4.32 -16.41
C ARG A 342 2.74 4.70 -15.22
N SER A 343 2.17 5.33 -14.20
CA SER A 343 2.90 5.51 -12.93
C SER A 343 3.01 4.16 -12.20
N PRO A 344 4.20 3.75 -11.72
CA PRO A 344 4.31 2.57 -10.88
C PRO A 344 3.71 2.84 -9.48
N GLY A 345 3.25 1.79 -8.81
CA GLY A 345 2.88 1.87 -7.39
C GLY A 345 4.09 2.15 -6.49
N TRP A 346 3.83 2.64 -5.28
CA TRP A 346 4.88 2.85 -4.27
C TRP A 346 5.74 1.58 -4.08
N PRO A 347 7.07 1.70 -3.94
CA PRO A 347 7.85 2.93 -3.77
C PRO A 347 8.33 3.57 -5.07
N GLY A 348 7.94 3.02 -6.23
CA GLY A 348 8.53 3.39 -7.51
C GLY A 348 10.02 3.03 -7.57
N ILE A 349 10.34 1.76 -7.31
CA ILE A 349 11.72 1.26 -7.15
C ILE A 349 12.56 1.32 -8.43
N VAL A 350 11.93 1.24 -9.61
CA VAL A 350 12.63 1.31 -10.90
C VAL A 350 12.87 2.77 -11.28
N ARG A 351 13.83 3.40 -10.59
CA ARG A 351 14.29 4.77 -10.83
C ARG A 351 15.82 4.76 -10.85
N GLY A 352 16.40 5.09 -12.00
CA GLY A 352 17.85 5.13 -12.21
C GLY A 352 18.25 6.17 -13.26
N ASP A 353 19.49 6.62 -13.19
CA ASP A 353 20.03 7.68 -14.07
C ASP A 353 20.38 7.15 -15.48
N THR A 354 20.57 5.83 -15.62
CA THR A 354 20.88 5.17 -16.90
C THR A 354 19.92 4.00 -17.16
N GLU A 355 19.81 3.60 -18.43
CA GLU A 355 18.97 2.48 -18.84
C GLU A 355 19.49 1.13 -18.29
N GLU A 356 20.80 0.99 -18.12
CA GLU A 356 21.41 -0.21 -17.53
C GLU A 356 20.98 -0.37 -16.06
N VAL A 357 21.04 0.71 -15.27
CA VAL A 357 20.60 0.69 -13.86
C VAL A 357 19.11 0.39 -13.76
N LYS A 358 18.29 0.99 -14.64
CA LYS A 358 16.85 0.69 -14.68
C LYS A 358 16.58 -0.78 -15.04
N ALA A 359 17.33 -1.35 -15.97
CA ALA A 359 17.19 -2.76 -16.35
C ALA A 359 17.56 -3.70 -15.20
N GLU A 360 18.60 -3.41 -14.42
CA GLU A 360 18.94 -4.17 -13.21
C GLU A 360 17.87 -4.03 -12.12
N LEU A 361 17.39 -2.81 -11.86
CA LEU A 361 16.30 -2.55 -10.91
C LEU A 361 15.00 -3.26 -11.32
N LEU A 362 14.69 -3.27 -12.62
CA LEU A 362 13.53 -3.96 -13.16
C LEU A 362 13.60 -5.46 -12.87
N LYS A 363 14.73 -6.11 -13.20
CA LYS A 363 14.97 -7.53 -12.92
C LYS A 363 14.83 -7.85 -11.44
N MET A 364 15.43 -7.04 -10.57
CA MET A 364 15.35 -7.23 -9.12
C MET A 364 13.93 -7.01 -8.59
N SER A 365 13.25 -5.95 -9.05
CA SER A 365 11.93 -5.56 -8.55
C SER A 365 10.88 -6.65 -8.75
N ALA A 366 11.00 -7.47 -9.81
CA ALA A 366 10.11 -8.57 -10.10
C ALA A 366 10.03 -9.63 -8.97
N TYR A 367 11.10 -9.81 -8.17
CA TYR A 367 11.07 -10.73 -7.02
C TYR A 367 10.27 -10.20 -5.83
N PHE A 368 10.00 -8.89 -5.79
CA PHE A 368 9.37 -8.20 -4.65
C PHE A 368 8.06 -7.50 -5.03
N ASP A 369 7.64 -7.64 -6.29
CA ASP A 369 6.39 -7.10 -6.79
C ASP A 369 5.20 -7.96 -6.32
N ALA A 370 4.28 -7.34 -5.59
CA ALA A 370 3.08 -7.98 -5.08
C ALA A 370 2.22 -8.61 -6.18
N VAL A 371 2.32 -8.15 -7.43
CA VAL A 371 1.67 -8.78 -8.59
C VAL A 371 2.11 -10.23 -8.75
N ASN A 372 3.40 -10.53 -8.59
CA ASN A 372 3.91 -11.89 -8.77
C ASN A 372 3.48 -12.82 -7.63
N PHE A 373 3.35 -12.31 -6.41
CA PHE A 373 2.72 -13.08 -5.32
C PHE A 373 1.22 -13.26 -5.54
N ALA A 374 0.53 -12.23 -6.06
CA ALA A 374 -0.91 -12.28 -6.31
C ALA A 374 -1.32 -13.39 -7.27
N ARG A 375 -0.46 -13.76 -8.22
CA ARG A 375 -0.65 -14.93 -9.12
C ARG A 375 -0.76 -16.27 -8.37
N LYS A 376 -0.23 -16.34 -7.15
CA LYS A 376 -0.16 -17.55 -6.31
C LYS A 376 -1.20 -17.56 -5.18
N ILE A 377 -2.01 -16.50 -5.05
CA ILE A 377 -3.06 -16.43 -4.03
C ILE A 377 -4.17 -17.42 -4.38
N ASP A 378 -4.45 -18.34 -3.46
CA ASP A 378 -5.49 -19.37 -3.56
C ASP A 378 -6.65 -19.16 -2.57
N CYS A 379 -6.58 -18.10 -1.75
CA CYS A 379 -7.56 -17.81 -0.71
C CYS A 379 -8.43 -16.57 -0.98
N PRO A 380 -9.62 -16.46 -0.37
CA PRO A 380 -10.52 -15.31 -0.51
C PRO A 380 -9.82 -13.97 -0.25
N THR A 381 -9.94 -13.03 -1.19
CA THR A 381 -9.21 -11.76 -1.14
C THR A 381 -10.10 -10.55 -1.45
N ILE A 382 -10.11 -9.55 -0.57
CA ILE A 382 -10.74 -8.26 -0.83
C ILE A 382 -9.70 -7.15 -1.01
N VAL A 383 -9.89 -6.30 -2.01
CA VAL A 383 -8.96 -5.22 -2.38
C VAL A 383 -9.71 -3.90 -2.47
N SER A 384 -9.07 -2.77 -2.21
CA SER A 384 -9.62 -1.45 -2.51
C SER A 384 -8.68 -0.57 -3.31
N VAL A 385 -9.24 0.37 -4.09
CA VAL A 385 -8.49 1.35 -4.87
C VAL A 385 -9.27 2.64 -5.12
N GLY A 386 -8.62 3.78 -4.91
CA GLY A 386 -9.15 5.09 -5.30
C GLY A 386 -8.63 5.50 -6.68
N PHE A 387 -9.47 6.04 -7.58
CA PHE A 387 -9.03 6.34 -8.95
C PHE A 387 -8.16 7.60 -9.04
N ILE A 388 -8.11 8.41 -7.99
CA ILE A 388 -7.19 9.55 -7.89
C ILE A 388 -6.05 9.29 -6.90
N ASP A 389 -5.84 8.03 -6.50
CA ASP A 389 -4.65 7.64 -5.75
C ASP A 389 -3.40 7.83 -6.63
N ARG A 390 -2.43 8.58 -6.11
CA ARG A 390 -1.16 8.89 -6.80
C ARG A 390 0.05 8.22 -6.14
N THR A 391 -0.19 7.47 -5.07
CA THR A 391 0.80 6.70 -4.31
C THR A 391 0.72 5.24 -4.73
N CYS A 392 -0.48 4.68 -4.69
CA CYS A 392 -0.80 3.33 -5.14
C CYS A 392 -1.77 3.48 -6.31
N CYS A 393 -1.21 3.88 -7.46
CA CYS A 393 -2.01 4.29 -8.62
C CYS A 393 -2.97 3.18 -9.05
N PRO A 394 -4.17 3.52 -9.55
CA PRO A 394 -5.19 2.52 -9.83
C PRO A 394 -4.73 1.44 -10.81
N SER A 395 -4.00 1.77 -11.88
CA SER A 395 -3.49 0.74 -12.79
C SER A 395 -2.58 -0.26 -12.10
N SER A 396 -1.74 0.18 -11.16
CA SER A 396 -0.87 -0.69 -10.36
C SER A 396 -1.65 -1.63 -9.44
N VAL A 397 -2.72 -1.15 -8.79
CA VAL A 397 -3.58 -2.01 -7.97
C VAL A 397 -4.37 -3.01 -8.83
N TYR A 398 -4.91 -2.57 -9.97
CA TYR A 398 -5.60 -3.46 -10.91
C TYR A 398 -4.66 -4.51 -11.50
N SER A 399 -3.40 -4.18 -11.80
CA SER A 399 -2.37 -5.16 -12.22
C SER A 399 -2.23 -6.32 -11.23
N ALA A 400 -2.29 -6.05 -9.91
CA ALA A 400 -2.24 -7.10 -8.89
C ALA A 400 -3.59 -7.80 -8.69
N TYR A 401 -4.70 -7.06 -8.68
CA TYR A 401 -6.04 -7.62 -8.50
C TYR A 401 -6.43 -8.55 -9.65
N ASN A 402 -6.16 -8.17 -10.90
CA ASN A 402 -6.61 -8.89 -12.09
C ASN A 402 -5.99 -10.29 -12.20
N VAL A 403 -4.77 -10.49 -11.69
CA VAL A 403 -4.09 -11.80 -11.73
C VAL A 403 -4.54 -12.79 -10.64
N ILE A 404 -5.27 -12.35 -9.62
CA ILE A 404 -5.81 -13.24 -8.58
C ILE A 404 -6.92 -14.09 -9.20
N THR A 405 -6.84 -15.41 -9.12
CA THR A 405 -7.89 -16.32 -9.61
C THR A 405 -8.80 -16.86 -8.51
N ALA A 406 -8.37 -16.75 -7.25
CA ALA A 406 -9.17 -17.09 -6.08
C ALA A 406 -10.40 -16.16 -5.95
N PRO A 407 -11.44 -16.54 -5.17
CA PRO A 407 -12.59 -15.68 -4.90
C PRO A 407 -12.13 -14.29 -4.44
N LYS A 408 -12.60 -13.25 -5.13
CA LYS A 408 -12.11 -11.89 -4.89
C LYS A 408 -13.17 -10.81 -5.10
N ARG A 409 -12.98 -9.65 -4.47
CA ARG A 409 -13.78 -8.45 -4.71
C ARG A 409 -12.93 -7.19 -4.64
N LEU A 410 -13.18 -6.26 -5.55
CA LEU A 410 -12.56 -4.94 -5.55
C LEU A 410 -13.57 -3.88 -5.12
N PHE A 411 -13.14 -2.98 -4.24
CA PHE A 411 -13.89 -1.81 -3.82
C PHE A 411 -13.24 -0.57 -4.43
N THR A 412 -14.04 0.23 -5.14
CA THR A 412 -13.55 1.41 -5.86
C THR A 412 -14.24 2.67 -5.38
N ASP A 413 -13.52 3.78 -5.41
CA ASP A 413 -14.11 5.11 -5.28
C ASP A 413 -13.39 6.09 -6.23
N PRO A 414 -14.09 6.61 -7.25
CA PRO A 414 -13.50 7.51 -8.23
C PRO A 414 -12.96 8.83 -7.67
N LEU A 415 -13.47 9.26 -6.51
CA LEU A 415 -13.06 10.50 -5.84
C LEU A 415 -12.06 10.25 -4.71
N ALA A 416 -11.79 8.98 -4.37
CA ALA A 416 -10.82 8.65 -3.34
C ALA A 416 -9.39 8.71 -3.87
N GLY A 417 -8.52 9.34 -3.08
CA GLY A 417 -7.06 9.24 -3.22
C GLY A 417 -6.50 8.10 -2.37
N HIS A 418 -5.29 8.32 -1.82
CA HIS A 418 -4.67 7.37 -0.90
C HIS A 418 -5.30 7.46 0.50
N THR A 419 -6.32 6.65 0.78
CA THR A 419 -7.13 6.73 2.01
C THR A 419 -7.41 5.35 2.62
N TRP A 420 -7.81 5.35 3.89
CA TRP A 420 -8.25 4.16 4.62
C TRP A 420 -9.67 3.71 4.29
N ASN A 421 -10.49 4.62 3.75
CA ASN A 421 -11.89 4.35 3.44
C ASN A 421 -12.15 4.65 1.96
N VAL A 422 -12.03 3.61 1.14
CA VAL A 422 -12.37 3.64 -0.28
C VAL A 422 -13.74 3.00 -0.44
N GLY A 423 -14.73 3.77 -0.88
CA GLY A 423 -16.10 3.28 -1.05
C GLY A 423 -16.61 2.59 0.22
N GLU A 424 -17.06 1.34 0.06
CA GLU A 424 -17.58 0.51 1.15
C GLU A 424 -16.54 -0.44 1.76
N PHE A 425 -15.26 -0.33 1.40
CA PHE A 425 -14.25 -1.30 1.82
C PHE A 425 -14.21 -1.47 3.34
N ARG A 426 -14.24 -0.37 4.10
CA ARG A 426 -14.13 -0.43 5.56
C ARG A 426 -15.35 -1.05 6.22
N SER A 427 -16.55 -0.67 5.79
CA SER A 427 -17.80 -1.22 6.34
C SER A 427 -17.96 -2.69 5.98
N PHE A 428 -17.52 -3.11 4.79
CA PHE A 428 -17.49 -4.52 4.42
C PHE A 428 -16.42 -5.29 5.23
N LEU A 429 -15.22 -4.74 5.37
CA LEU A 429 -14.12 -5.35 6.13
C LEU A 429 -14.51 -5.65 7.59
N ASP A 430 -15.27 -4.76 8.23
CA ASP A 430 -15.75 -4.93 9.61
C ASP A 430 -16.71 -6.12 9.78
N LYS A 431 -17.41 -6.53 8.72
CA LYS A 431 -18.26 -7.73 8.67
C LYS A 431 -17.51 -8.96 8.16
N TRP A 432 -16.60 -8.76 7.20
CA TRP A 432 -15.88 -9.82 6.52
C TRP A 432 -14.82 -10.47 7.41
N LEU A 433 -14.03 -9.68 8.14
CA LEU A 433 -12.96 -10.20 9.01
C LEU A 433 -13.48 -11.20 10.07
N PRO A 434 -14.55 -10.90 10.84
CA PRO A 434 -15.10 -11.88 11.78
C PRO A 434 -15.50 -13.21 11.14
N GLY A 435 -16.09 -13.18 9.94
CA GLY A 435 -16.47 -14.40 9.20
C GLY A 435 -15.26 -15.23 8.76
N GLN A 436 -14.22 -14.57 8.25
CA GLN A 436 -12.98 -15.25 7.86
C GLN A 436 -12.14 -15.74 9.05
N LEU A 437 -12.38 -15.18 10.24
CA LEU A 437 -11.78 -15.60 11.50
C LEU A 437 -12.63 -16.65 12.25
N GLY A 438 -13.72 -17.14 11.65
CA GLY A 438 -14.60 -18.13 12.28
C GLY A 438 -15.32 -17.63 13.55
N LEU A 439 -15.45 -16.32 13.72
CA LEU A 439 -16.18 -15.70 14.84
C LEU A 439 -17.68 -15.52 14.53
N THR A 440 -18.01 -15.49 13.25
CA THR A 440 -19.37 -15.41 12.69
C THR A 440 -19.43 -16.32 11.46
N ASP A 441 -20.60 -16.41 10.81
CA ASP A 441 -20.71 -17.14 9.55
C ASP A 441 -19.74 -16.58 8.49
N PRO A 442 -19.12 -17.45 7.67
CA PRO A 442 -18.22 -17.02 6.61
C PRO A 442 -18.92 -16.09 5.62
N VAL A 443 -18.27 -14.98 5.29
CA VAL A 443 -18.77 -14.01 4.31
C VAL A 443 -17.94 -14.16 3.03
N PRO A 444 -18.49 -14.66 1.92
CA PRO A 444 -17.73 -14.76 0.68
C PRO A 444 -17.33 -13.35 0.20
N PRO A 445 -16.18 -13.19 -0.48
CA PRO A 445 -15.70 -11.88 -0.92
C PRO A 445 -16.68 -11.22 -1.90
N THR A 446 -17.47 -12.01 -2.65
CA THR A 446 -18.51 -11.53 -3.57
C THR A 446 -19.68 -10.82 -2.88
N GLY A 447 -19.84 -10.93 -1.55
CA GLY A 447 -21.05 -10.55 -0.82
C GLY A 447 -21.96 -11.75 -0.56
N GLU A 448 -22.89 -11.63 0.40
CA GLU A 448 -23.81 -12.71 0.81
C GLU A 448 -24.39 -13.45 -0.41
N GLU A 449 -24.40 -14.79 -0.36
CA GLU A 449 -25.17 -15.60 -1.30
C GLU A 449 -26.65 -15.17 -1.22
N GLU A 450 -27.30 -15.06 -2.38
CA GLU A 450 -28.65 -14.52 -2.62
C GLU A 450 -29.70 -14.76 -1.54
#